data_AF-A0A7Y8MM00-F1
#
_entry.id   AF-A0A7Y8MM00-F1
#
_cell.length_a   1.000
_cell.length_b   1.000
_cell.length_c   1.000
_cell.angle_alpha   90.00
_cell.angle_beta   90.00
_cell.angle_gamma   90.00
#
_symmetry.space_group_name_H-M   'P 1'
#
loop_
_entity.id
_entity.type
_entity.pdbx_description
1 polymer ?
#
loop_
_entity_poly.entity_id
_entity_poly.type
_entity_poly.pdbx_seq_one_letter_code
_entity_poly.pdbx_strand_id
1 'polypeptide(L)'
;MPDTLPKRFTDAELSKIMEEASIYMCACPAQVAESLTQLRALYKYQRNCIQTGSLMMGVHDRIARATAAAHQEMECCLDDVLAMEGWDRATLTMPEGLRQRRDELLNGDD
;
A
#
# COMPACT_ATOMS: atom_id res chain seq x y z
N MET A 1 18.04 -3.32 -13.15
CA MET A 1 16.81 -3.22 -12.32
C MET A 1 16.63 -4.54 -11.58
N PRO A 2 16.32 -4.53 -10.28
CA PRO A 2 16.15 -5.76 -9.51
C PRO A 2 14.94 -6.57 -10.02
N ASP A 3 14.97 -7.89 -9.88
CA ASP A 3 13.85 -8.74 -10.29
C ASP A 3 12.62 -8.62 -9.38
N THR A 4 12.82 -8.14 -8.16
CA THR A 4 11.78 -7.91 -7.17
C THR A 4 11.82 -6.46 -6.67
N LEU A 5 10.69 -5.99 -6.17
CA LEU A 5 10.60 -4.70 -5.48
C LEU A 5 11.03 -4.86 -4.02
N PRO A 6 11.81 -3.93 -3.46
CA PRO A 6 12.08 -3.90 -2.02
C PRO A 6 10.77 -3.62 -1.27
N LYS A 7 10.46 -4.38 -0.22
CA LYS A 7 9.20 -4.27 0.53
C LYS A 7 9.49 -3.80 1.95
N ARG A 8 8.87 -2.72 2.41
CA ARG A 8 8.84 -2.37 3.85
C ARG A 8 7.73 -3.15 4.53
N PHE A 9 6.58 -3.27 3.86
CA PHE A 9 5.45 -4.09 4.29
C PHE A 9 5.35 -5.36 3.44
N THR A 10 5.29 -6.54 4.04
CA THR A 10 5.03 -7.80 3.34
C THR A 10 3.62 -7.84 2.75
N ASP A 11 3.35 -8.76 1.82
CA ASP A 11 2.00 -8.91 1.26
C ASP A 11 0.97 -9.30 2.35
N ALA A 12 1.40 -10.06 3.37
CA ALA A 12 0.57 -10.44 4.52
C ALA A 12 0.25 -9.24 5.42
N GLU A 13 1.22 -8.36 5.66
CA GLU A 13 1.01 -7.12 6.43
C GLU A 13 0.06 -6.16 5.71
N LEU A 14 0.16 -6.04 4.38
CA LEU A 14 -0.82 -5.26 3.60
C LEU A 14 -2.23 -5.84 3.71
N SER A 15 -2.39 -7.17 3.65
CA SER A 15 -3.69 -7.83 3.88
C SER A 15 -4.26 -7.49 5.25
N LYS A 16 -3.42 -7.62 6.29
CA LYS A 16 -3.82 -7.30 7.66
C LYS A 16 -4.27 -5.85 7.82
N ILE A 17 -3.51 -4.90 7.25
CA ILE A 17 -3.88 -3.48 7.30
C ILE A 17 -5.23 -3.24 6.63
N MET A 18 -5.50 -3.85 5.48
CA MET A 18 -6.80 -3.74 4.80
C MET A 18 -7.95 -4.34 5.61
N GLU A 19 -7.72 -5.48 6.26
CA GLU A 19 -8.71 -6.15 7.13
C GLU A 19 -9.06 -5.30 8.35
N GLU A 20 -8.04 -4.83 9.08
CA GLU A 20 -8.21 -3.93 10.24
C GLU A 20 -8.92 -2.64 9.82
N ALA A 21 -8.45 -1.98 8.76
CA ALA A 21 -9.05 -0.75 8.25
C ALA A 21 -10.52 -0.92 7.85
N SER A 22 -10.91 -2.08 7.32
CA SER A 22 -12.31 -2.41 6.98
C SER A 22 -13.18 -2.53 8.24
N ILE A 23 -12.66 -3.13 9.31
CA ILE A 23 -13.36 -3.24 10.61
C ILE A 23 -13.65 -1.84 11.20
N TYR A 24 -12.71 -0.92 11.01
CA TYR A 24 -12.78 0.43 11.58
C TYR A 24 -13.31 1.51 10.62
N MET A 25 -13.74 1.13 9.41
CA MET A 25 -14.20 2.04 8.34
C MET A 25 -13.21 3.19 8.06
N CYS A 26 -11.90 2.97 8.28
CA CYS A 26 -10.87 3.94 7.94
C CYS A 26 -10.32 3.60 6.55
N ALA A 27 -10.78 4.31 5.52
CA ALA A 27 -10.45 3.94 4.13
C ALA A 27 -8.99 4.25 3.75
N CYS A 28 -8.34 5.22 4.39
CA CYS A 28 -7.05 5.75 3.94
C CYS A 28 -5.90 4.74 3.95
N PRO A 29 -5.56 4.07 5.07
CA PRO A 29 -4.48 3.07 5.07
C PRO A 29 -4.80 1.86 4.18
N ALA A 30 -6.08 1.46 4.10
CA ALA A 30 -6.52 0.39 3.19
C ALA A 30 -6.28 0.76 1.71
N GLN A 31 -6.65 1.98 1.30
CA GLN A 31 -6.47 2.44 -0.08
C GLN A 31 -4.99 2.49 -0.50
N VAL A 32 -4.11 2.90 0.41
CA VAL A 32 -2.66 2.92 0.18
C VAL A 32 -2.13 1.47 0.09
N ALA A 33 -2.56 0.57 0.98
CA ALA A 33 -2.17 -0.84 0.96
C ALA A 33 -2.65 -1.58 -0.31
N GLU A 34 -3.87 -1.29 -0.77
CA GLU A 34 -4.40 -1.81 -2.03
C GLU A 34 -3.57 -1.32 -3.23
N SER A 35 -3.25 -0.03 -3.26
CA SER A 35 -2.41 0.57 -4.31
C SER A 35 -1.03 -0.09 -4.37
N LEU A 36 -0.40 -0.37 -3.23
CA LEU A 36 0.87 -1.12 -3.15
C LEU A 36 0.74 -2.53 -3.75
N THR A 37 -0.35 -3.23 -3.44
CA THR A 37 -0.63 -4.56 -3.99
C THR A 37 -0.75 -4.53 -5.51
N GLN A 38 -1.46 -3.54 -6.05
CA GLN A 38 -1.62 -3.34 -7.50
C GLN A 38 -0.28 -2.98 -8.18
N LEU A 39 0.53 -2.11 -7.57
CA LEU A 39 1.86 -1.75 -8.09
C LEU A 39 2.80 -2.97 -8.15
N ARG A 40 2.76 -3.85 -7.14
CA ARG A 40 3.53 -5.11 -7.14
C ARG A 40 3.11 -6.03 -8.27
N ALA A 41 1.81 -6.19 -8.50
CA ALA A 41 1.28 -7.00 -9.58
C ALA A 41 1.69 -6.43 -10.96
N LEU A 42 1.58 -5.11 -11.14
CA LEU A 42 2.00 -4.43 -12.36
C LEU A 42 3.49 -4.65 -12.63
N TYR A 43 4.35 -4.43 -11.63
CA TYR A 43 5.80 -4.63 -11.79
C TYR A 43 6.13 -6.07 -12.20
N LYS A 44 5.55 -7.05 -11.50
CA LYS A 44 5.74 -8.48 -11.81
C LYS A 44 5.33 -8.79 -13.25
N TYR A 45 4.20 -8.27 -13.70
CA TYR A 45 3.75 -8.44 -15.08
C TYR A 45 4.77 -7.89 -16.09
N GLN A 46 5.24 -6.65 -15.90
CA GLN A 46 6.23 -6.05 -16.81
C GLN A 46 7.54 -6.84 -16.84
N ARG A 47 8.03 -7.30 -15.67
CA ARG A 47 9.24 -8.13 -15.59
C ARG A 47 9.08 -9.46 -16.32
N ASN A 48 7.93 -10.11 -16.18
CA ASN A 48 7.64 -11.34 -16.91
C ASN A 48 7.67 -11.11 -18.43
N CYS A 49 7.04 -10.05 -18.94
CA CYS A 49 7.08 -9.71 -20.36
C CYS A 49 8.50 -9.46 -20.89
N ILE A 50 9.37 -8.84 -20.08
CA ILE A 50 10.78 -8.63 -20.42
C ILE A 50 11.53 -9.98 -20.49
N GLN A 51 11.31 -10.86 -19.51
CA GLN A 51 11.95 -12.17 -19.43
C GLN A 51 11.52 -13.11 -20.57
N THR A 52 10.27 -13.01 -21.03
CA THR A 52 9.75 -13.81 -22.14
C THR A 52 10.06 -13.24 -23.53
N GLY A 53 10.86 -12.17 -23.62
CA GLY A 53 11.32 -11.63 -24.90
C GLY A 53 10.28 -10.82 -25.68
N SER A 54 9.45 -10.01 -25.00
CA SER A 54 8.49 -9.11 -25.65
C SER A 54 9.13 -8.20 -26.72
N LEU A 55 8.45 -8.01 -27.85
CA LEU A 55 8.89 -7.18 -28.98
C LEU A 55 9.11 -5.70 -28.62
N MET A 56 8.56 -5.22 -27.49
CA MET A 56 8.63 -3.82 -27.06
C MET A 56 9.26 -3.68 -25.67
N MET A 57 10.45 -4.27 -25.47
CA MET A 57 11.17 -4.25 -24.18
C MET A 57 11.29 -2.84 -23.56
N GLY A 58 11.50 -1.80 -24.37
CA GLY A 58 11.62 -0.42 -23.87
C GLY A 58 10.36 0.12 -23.20
N VAL A 59 9.16 -0.29 -23.65
CA VAL A 59 7.89 0.08 -23.03
C VAL A 59 7.77 -0.57 -21.65
N HIS A 60 8.03 -1.88 -21.58
CA HIS A 60 7.95 -2.63 -20.33
C HIS A 60 8.98 -2.14 -19.31
N ASP A 61 10.21 -1.83 -19.73
CA ASP A 61 11.22 -1.25 -18.84
C ASP A 61 10.79 0.13 -18.32
N ARG A 62 10.30 1.01 -19.20
CA ARG A 62 9.83 2.35 -18.79
C ARG A 62 8.69 2.28 -17.77
N ILE A 63 7.73 1.36 -17.95
CA ILE A 63 6.64 1.13 -16.99
C ILE A 63 7.20 0.57 -15.69
N ALA A 64 8.01 -0.51 -15.74
CA ALA A 64 8.59 -1.13 -14.55
C ALA A 64 9.38 -0.11 -13.70
N ARG A 65 10.15 0.79 -14.32
CA ARG A 65 10.87 1.86 -13.64
C ARG A 65 9.93 2.86 -12.95
N ALA A 66 8.85 3.26 -13.62
CA ALA A 66 7.86 4.16 -13.04
C ALA A 66 7.15 3.51 -11.85
N THR A 67 6.73 2.25 -12.04
CA THR A 67 6.06 1.44 -11.02
C THR A 67 6.95 1.25 -9.79
N ALA A 68 8.25 1.01 -9.96
CA ALA A 68 9.18 0.89 -8.85
C ALA A 68 9.32 2.19 -8.05
N ALA A 69 9.39 3.35 -8.72
CA ALA A 69 9.45 4.64 -8.05
C ALA A 69 8.15 4.95 -7.28
N ALA A 70 6.99 4.73 -7.91
CA ALA A 70 5.70 4.90 -7.26
C ALA A 70 5.51 3.93 -6.08
N HIS A 71 5.96 2.69 -6.22
CA HIS A 71 5.92 1.68 -5.16
C HIS A 71 6.72 2.14 -3.94
N GLN A 72 7.94 2.63 -4.14
CA GLN A 72 8.78 3.14 -3.06
C GLN A 72 8.13 4.33 -2.33
N GLU A 73 7.52 5.26 -3.07
CA GLU A 73 6.82 6.41 -2.48
C GLU A 73 5.61 5.95 -1.66
N MET A 74 4.81 5.03 -2.19
CA MET A 74 3.64 4.50 -1.50
C MET A 74 3.99 3.69 -0.25
N GLU A 75 5.14 3.02 -0.22
CA GLU A 75 5.63 2.36 1.01
C GLU A 75 5.94 3.38 2.11
N CYS A 76 6.49 4.55 1.75
CA CYS A 76 6.74 5.63 2.69
C CYS A 76 5.43 6.28 3.14
N CYS A 77 4.52 6.55 2.20
CA CYS A 77 3.20 7.08 2.49
C CYS A 77 2.42 6.18 3.46
N LEU A 78 2.41 4.86 3.26
CA LEU A 78 1.75 3.94 4.18
C LEU A 78 2.37 4.00 5.58
N ASP A 79 3.71 4.05 5.64
CA ASP A 79 4.41 4.20 6.91
C ASP A 79 3.99 5.49 7.62
N ASP A 80 3.94 6.62 6.93
CA ASP A 80 3.55 7.90 7.50
C ASP A 80 2.08 7.93 7.94
N VAL A 81 1.16 7.38 7.14
CA VAL A 81 -0.28 7.30 7.46
C VAL A 81 -0.51 6.51 8.74
N LEU A 82 0.07 5.32 8.84
CA LEU A 82 -0.03 4.49 10.03
C LEU A 82 0.56 5.18 11.28
N ALA A 83 1.63 5.98 11.13
CA ALA A 83 2.19 6.78 12.23
C ALA A 83 1.26 7.94 12.63
N MET A 84 0.70 8.67 11.66
CA MET A 84 -0.23 9.78 11.90
C MET A 84 -1.50 9.32 12.61
N GLU A 85 -2.00 8.13 12.24
CA GLU A 85 -3.15 7.49 12.87
C GLU A 85 -2.77 6.75 14.18
N GLY A 86 -1.48 6.67 14.53
CA GLY A 86 -1.04 6.05 15.78
C GLY A 86 -1.27 4.53 15.85
N TRP A 87 -1.19 3.84 14.71
CA TRP A 87 -1.25 2.38 14.66
C TRP A 87 -0.09 1.75 15.43
N ASP A 88 -0.35 0.62 16.08
CA ASP A 88 0.72 -0.20 16.64
C ASP A 88 1.49 -0.85 15.49
N ARG A 89 2.77 -0.50 15.35
CA ARG A 89 3.64 -0.97 14.27
C ARG A 89 4.02 -2.44 14.38
N ALA A 90 4.02 -3.01 15.58
CA ALA A 90 4.40 -4.39 15.81
C ALA A 90 3.23 -5.34 15.49
N THR A 91 2.02 -4.91 15.81
CA THR A 91 0.81 -5.71 15.61
C THR A 91 0.01 -5.28 14.41
N LEU A 92 0.26 -4.11 13.82
CA LEU A 92 -0.54 -3.49 12.75
C LEU A 92 -2.02 -3.39 13.11
N THR A 93 -2.31 -3.05 14.37
CA THR A 93 -3.67 -2.78 14.84
C THR A 93 -3.86 -1.29 15.11
N MET A 94 -5.05 -0.79 14.83
CA MET A 94 -5.41 0.60 15.07
C MET A 94 -5.72 0.85 16.56
N PRO A 95 -5.42 2.04 17.13
CA PRO A 95 -5.74 2.33 18.53
C PRO A 95 -7.25 2.48 18.77
N GLU A 96 -7.73 1.98 19.91
CA GLU A 96 -9.16 1.96 20.27
C GLU A 96 -9.83 3.35 20.24
N GLY A 97 -9.07 4.42 20.52
CA GLY A 97 -9.57 5.80 20.60
C GLY A 97 -9.84 6.50 19.26
N LEU A 98 -9.38 5.95 18.13
CA LEU A 98 -9.63 6.55 16.80
C LEU A 98 -11.09 6.43 16.37
N ARG A 99 -11.77 5.35 16.80
CA ARG A 99 -13.20 5.15 16.58
C ARG A 99 -14.03 6.24 17.26
N GLN A 100 -13.71 6.57 18.51
CA GLN A 100 -14.38 7.63 19.26
C GLN A 100 -14.22 8.98 18.57
N ARG A 101 -13.01 9.34 18.13
CA ARG A 101 -12.78 10.61 17.41
C ARG A 101 -13.53 10.70 16.08
N ARG A 102 -13.65 9.59 15.33
CA ARG A 102 -14.48 9.55 14.12
C ARG A 102 -15.97 9.68 14.45
N ASP A 103 -16.45 8.94 15.44
CA ASP A 103 -17.86 9.00 15.87
C ASP A 103 -18.19 10.40 16.39
N GLU A 104 -17.28 11.08 17.09
CA GLU A 104 -17.40 12.49 17.49
C GLU A 104 -17.44 13.44 16.28
N LEU A 105 -16.61 13.23 15.26
CA LEU A 105 -16.62 14.03 14.02
C LEU A 105 -17.90 13.83 13.19
N LEU A 106 -18.46 12.62 13.17
CA LEU A 106 -19.70 12.31 12.44
C LEU A 106 -20.97 12.73 13.21
N ASN A 107 -20.90 12.79 14.54
CA ASN A 107 -22.01 13.20 15.42
C ASN A 107 -21.94 14.68 15.82
N GLY A 108 -20.91 15.43 15.38
CA GLY A 108 -20.66 16.82 15.75
C GLY A 108 -21.20 17.87 14.76
N ASP A 109 -21.89 17.44 13.70
CA ASP A 109 -22.51 18.31 12.67
C ASP A 109 -24.01 18.62 12.96
N ASP A 110 -24.41 18.77 14.23
CA ASP A 110 -25.74 19.27 14.67
C ASP A 110 -25.64 20.60 15.44
#